data_AF-A0A925FER5-F1
#
_entry.id   AF-A0A925FER5-F1
#
_cell.length_a   1.000
_cell.length_b   1.000
_cell.length_c   1.000
_cell.angle_alpha   90.00
_cell.angle_beta   90.00
_cell.angle_gamma   90.00
#
_symmetry.space_group_name_H-M   'P 1'
#
loop_
_entity.id
_entity.type
_entity.pdbx_description
1 polymer ?
#
loop_
_entity_poly.entity_id
_entity_poly.type
_entity_poly.pdbx_seq_one_letter_code
_entity_poly.pdbx_strand_id
1 'polypeptide(L)'
;MSQTVRNARSAYYRAHGLPADGGISSPTVKYPTVFGTITLPNVESRKRALPLHDLHHIATGYDTSWFGEAEIAWWELGAGCHGFAAAWFLNFSAGLVGLVIAPRRSLRAWRRGLHSRSLYRTTWDDRWLDWTLDELRAFLALPPA
;
A
#
# COMPACT_ATOMS: atom_id res chain seq x y z
N MET A 1 -13.92 -0.92 -19.96
CA MET A 1 -12.57 -1.51 -20.13
C MET A 1 -11.74 -1.08 -18.94
N SER A 2 -11.11 -2.02 -18.25
CA SER A 2 -10.28 -1.74 -17.08
C SER A 2 -9.02 -0.97 -17.50
N GLN A 3 -8.71 0.13 -16.82
CA GLN A 3 -7.52 0.94 -17.13
C GLN A 3 -6.23 0.19 -16.77
N THR A 4 -5.10 0.55 -17.38
CA THR A 4 -3.80 -0.02 -17.01
C THR A 4 -3.37 0.42 -15.61
N VAL A 5 -2.59 -0.40 -14.93
CA VAL A 5 -2.00 -0.09 -13.63
C VAL A 5 -1.12 1.16 -13.71
N ARG A 6 -0.37 1.36 -14.81
CA ARG A 6 0.39 2.60 -15.06
C ARG A 6 -0.48 3.84 -15.02
N ASN A 7 -1.63 3.80 -15.70
CA ASN A 7 -2.57 4.92 -15.73
C ASN A 7 -3.24 5.12 -14.37
N ALA A 8 -3.63 4.02 -13.73
CA ALA A 8 -4.22 4.04 -12.39
C ALA A 8 -3.27 4.66 -11.35
N ARG A 9 -2.00 4.24 -11.34
CA ARG A 9 -0.96 4.77 -10.47
C ARG A 9 -0.70 6.24 -10.74
N SER A 10 -0.59 6.62 -12.00
CA SER A 10 -0.36 8.02 -12.37
C SER A 10 -1.52 8.92 -11.94
N ALA A 11 -2.77 8.45 -12.07
CA ALA A 11 -3.95 9.15 -11.58
C ALA A 11 -3.97 9.22 -10.04
N TYR A 12 -3.63 8.12 -9.37
CA TYR A 12 -3.54 8.04 -7.91
C TYR A 12 -2.51 9.02 -7.35
N TYR A 13 -1.30 9.08 -7.92
CA TYR A 13 -0.27 10.03 -7.49
C TYR A 13 -0.71 11.48 -7.68
N ARG A 14 -1.32 11.82 -8.82
CA ARG A 14 -1.85 13.17 -9.05
C ARG A 14 -2.93 13.54 -8.04
N ALA A 15 -3.87 12.63 -7.76
CA ALA A 15 -4.98 12.87 -6.85
C ALA A 15 -4.51 13.14 -5.40
N HIS A 16 -3.39 12.55 -4.99
CA HIS A 16 -2.84 12.68 -3.64
C HIS A 16 -1.63 13.62 -3.54
N GLY A 17 -1.30 14.35 -4.62
CA GLY A 17 -0.17 15.28 -4.64
C GLY A 17 1.20 14.59 -4.48
N LEU A 18 1.31 13.32 -4.85
CA LEU A 18 2.54 12.55 -4.77
C LEU A 18 3.44 12.82 -6.00
N PRO A 19 4.77 12.76 -5.85
CA PRO A 19 5.70 12.79 -6.97
C PRO A 19 5.45 11.66 -7.98
N ALA A 20 5.89 11.84 -9.23
CA ALA A 20 5.68 10.86 -10.31
C ALA A 20 6.34 9.48 -10.03
N ASP A 21 7.37 9.44 -9.19
CA ASP A 21 8.06 8.24 -8.74
C ASP A 21 7.58 7.73 -7.37
N GLY A 22 6.46 8.26 -6.85
CA GLY A 22 5.95 7.92 -5.51
C GLY A 22 6.84 8.41 -4.36
N GLY A 23 7.89 9.20 -4.63
CA GLY A 23 8.83 9.68 -3.62
C GLY A 23 9.98 8.71 -3.32
N ILE A 24 10.25 7.73 -4.19
CA ILE A 24 11.38 6.81 -4.05
C ILE A 24 12.73 7.53 -4.07
N SER A 25 12.88 8.54 -4.94
CA SER A 25 14.09 9.35 -5.08
C SER A 25 14.32 10.33 -3.93
N SER A 26 13.32 10.58 -3.08
CA SER A 26 13.46 11.50 -1.96
C SER A 26 14.41 10.94 -0.91
N PRO A 27 15.38 11.74 -0.38
CA PRO A 27 16.33 11.27 0.62
C PRO A 27 15.70 11.05 2.00
N THR A 28 14.57 11.72 2.25
CA THR A 28 13.82 11.65 3.51
C THR A 28 12.35 11.44 3.23
N VAL A 29 11.66 10.79 4.17
CA VAL A 29 10.21 10.61 4.19
C VAL A 29 9.62 11.29 5.42
N LYS A 30 8.46 11.90 5.24
CA LYS A 30 7.66 12.49 6.32
C LYS A 30 6.57 11.51 6.73
N TYR A 31 6.59 11.09 7.99
CA TYR A 31 5.58 10.23 8.58
C TYR A 31 4.68 11.04 9.52
N PRO A 32 3.38 11.18 9.22
CA PRO A 32 2.45 11.80 10.15
C PRO A 32 2.22 10.88 11.35
N THR A 33 2.28 11.44 12.55
CA THR A 33 2.01 10.75 13.83
C THR A 33 1.01 11.55 14.64
N VAL A 34 0.47 10.96 15.70
CA VAL A 34 -0.44 11.66 16.62
C VAL A 34 0.22 12.88 17.28
N PHE A 35 1.56 12.90 17.40
CA PHE A 35 2.32 13.99 18.01
C PHE A 35 2.92 14.99 16.99
N GLY A 36 2.53 14.91 15.72
CA GLY A 36 3.08 15.72 14.63
C GLY A 36 3.82 14.89 13.58
N THR A 37 4.67 15.52 12.76
CA THR A 37 5.34 14.85 11.64
C THR A 37 6.78 14.50 11.99
N ILE A 38 7.13 13.23 11.90
CA ILE A 38 8.52 12.76 12.04
C ILE A 38 9.15 12.65 10.65
N THR A 39 10.35 13.18 10.47
CA THR A 39 11.12 13.01 9.24
C THR A 39 12.18 11.95 9.44
N LEU A 40 12.18 10.92 8.61
CA LEU A 40 13.11 9.80 8.66
C LEU A 40 13.89 9.70 7.35
N PRO A 41 15.11 9.15 7.35
CA PRO A 41 15.81 8.81 6.11
C PRO A 41 15.01 7.79 5.31
N ASN A 42 14.98 7.95 3.98
CA ASN A 42 14.34 6.99 3.09
C ASN A 42 15.27 5.80 2.86
N VAL A 43 15.20 4.83 3.78
CA VAL A 43 16.05 3.63 3.77
C VAL A 43 15.71 2.68 2.61
N GLU A 44 16.68 1.91 2.15
CA GLU A 44 16.52 1.00 0.99
C GLU A 44 15.41 -0.04 1.18
N SER A 45 15.19 -0.52 2.40
CA SER A 45 14.08 -1.43 2.70
C SER A 45 12.71 -0.80 2.42
N ARG A 46 12.53 0.49 2.70
CA ARG A 46 11.32 1.25 2.39
C ARG A 46 11.20 1.49 0.89
N LYS A 47 12.27 1.93 0.23
CA LYS A 47 12.27 2.17 -1.23
C LYS A 47 11.86 0.94 -2.03
N ARG A 48 12.23 -0.26 -1.56
CA ARG A 48 11.80 -1.53 -2.17
C ARG A 48 10.34 -1.88 -1.89
N ALA A 49 9.81 -1.55 -0.72
CA ALA A 49 8.44 -1.84 -0.33
C ALA A 49 7.43 -0.85 -0.95
N LEU A 50 7.82 0.42 -1.07
CA LEU A 50 6.94 1.53 -1.45
C LEU A 50 6.21 1.33 -2.79
N PRO A 51 6.88 0.93 -3.90
CA PRO A 51 6.17 0.66 -5.14
C PRO A 51 5.09 -0.42 -5.00
N LEU A 52 5.36 -1.46 -4.21
CA LEU A 52 4.44 -2.59 -3.99
C LEU A 52 3.23 -2.13 -3.19
N HIS A 53 3.50 -1.36 -2.13
CA HIS A 53 2.50 -0.76 -1.27
C HIS A 53 1.55 0.17 -2.05
N ASP A 54 2.08 1.03 -2.91
CA ASP A 54 1.26 1.91 -3.77
C ASP A 54 0.37 1.09 -4.72
N LEU A 55 0.87 -0.01 -5.28
CA LEU A 55 0.07 -0.92 -6.09
C LEU A 55 -1.03 -1.61 -5.27
N HIS A 56 -0.77 -1.93 -4.00
CA HIS A 56 -1.81 -2.46 -3.12
C HIS A 56 -2.91 -1.44 -2.85
N HIS A 57 -2.59 -0.16 -2.63
CA HIS A 57 -3.61 0.90 -2.53
C HIS A 57 -4.49 0.95 -3.77
N ILE A 58 -3.86 1.00 -4.95
CA ILE A 58 -4.56 1.06 -6.23
C ILE A 58 -5.45 -0.16 -6.45
N ALA A 59 -4.96 -1.36 -6.14
CA ALA A 59 -5.72 -2.60 -6.32
C ALA A 59 -6.85 -2.75 -5.29
N THR A 60 -6.64 -2.33 -4.05
CA THR A 60 -7.61 -2.49 -2.96
C THR A 60 -8.67 -1.40 -2.92
N GLY A 61 -8.33 -0.19 -3.40
CA GLY A 61 -9.16 1.00 -3.34
C GLY A 61 -9.05 1.78 -2.02
N TYR A 62 -8.13 1.43 -1.12
CA TYR A 62 -7.90 2.20 0.10
C TYR A 62 -7.11 3.48 -0.24
N ASP A 63 -7.57 4.63 0.26
CA ASP A 63 -6.93 5.93 0.03
C ASP A 63 -5.69 6.15 0.92
N THR A 64 -5.03 7.32 0.81
CA THR A 64 -3.90 7.72 1.68
C THR A 64 -4.36 8.48 2.93
N SER A 65 -5.64 8.43 3.29
CA SER A 65 -6.12 9.04 4.54
C SER A 65 -5.66 8.20 5.73
N TRP A 66 -5.71 8.75 6.95
CA TRP A 66 -5.48 7.97 8.16
C TRP A 66 -6.31 6.68 8.24
N PHE A 67 -7.52 6.69 7.68
CA PHE A 67 -8.36 5.50 7.64
C PHE A 67 -7.94 4.52 6.54
N GLY A 68 -7.58 5.00 5.36
CA GLY A 68 -7.11 4.18 4.26
C GLY A 68 -5.76 3.52 4.55
N GLU A 69 -4.83 4.27 5.16
CA GLU A 69 -3.54 3.77 5.66
C GLU A 69 -3.73 2.70 6.75
N ALA A 70 -4.73 2.87 7.62
CA ALA A 70 -5.09 1.83 8.58
C ALA A 70 -5.65 0.58 7.90
N GLU A 71 -6.53 0.74 6.90
CA GLU A 71 -7.11 -0.38 6.16
C GLU A 71 -6.06 -1.15 5.35
N ILE A 72 -5.20 -0.46 4.60
CA ILE A 72 -4.14 -1.09 3.81
C ILE A 72 -3.15 -1.82 4.73
N ALA A 73 -2.79 -1.23 5.88
CA ALA A 73 -1.89 -1.85 6.84
C ALA A 73 -2.44 -3.19 7.34
N TRP A 74 -3.73 -3.22 7.72
CA TRP A 74 -4.38 -4.46 8.14
C TRP A 74 -4.58 -5.45 7.00
N TRP A 75 -4.87 -4.99 5.79
CA TRP A 75 -4.94 -5.85 4.61
C TRP A 75 -3.58 -6.48 4.30
N GLU A 76 -2.49 -5.73 4.32
CA GLU A 76 -1.12 -6.22 4.07
C GLU A 76 -0.64 -7.17 5.18
N LEU A 77 -1.03 -6.94 6.45
CA LEU A 77 -0.78 -7.89 7.54
C LEU A 77 -1.54 -9.21 7.33
N GLY A 78 -2.78 -9.15 6.81
CA GLY A 78 -3.59 -10.33 6.49
C GLY A 78 -3.07 -11.10 5.27
N ALA A 79 -2.73 -10.38 4.19
CA ALA A 79 -2.22 -10.96 2.94
C ALA A 79 -0.76 -11.42 3.05
N GLY A 80 -0.02 -10.87 4.03
CA GLY A 80 1.35 -11.19 4.39
C GLY A 80 2.37 -10.16 3.88
N CYS A 81 3.29 -9.72 4.74
CA CYS A 81 4.38 -8.80 4.36
C CYS A 81 5.68 -9.54 3.95
N HIS A 82 5.72 -10.87 4.10
CA HIS A 82 6.83 -11.72 3.66
C HIS A 82 8.21 -11.23 4.11
N GLY A 83 9.21 -11.19 3.21
CA GLY A 83 10.58 -10.80 3.53
C GLY A 83 10.80 -9.29 3.72
N PHE A 84 9.75 -8.48 3.66
CA PHE A 84 9.85 -7.02 3.79
C PHE A 84 9.66 -6.60 5.25
N ALA A 85 10.75 -6.60 6.02
CA ALA A 85 10.74 -6.20 7.43
C ALA A 85 10.19 -4.77 7.66
N ALA A 86 10.47 -3.85 6.73
CA ALA A 86 9.91 -2.50 6.78
C ALA A 86 8.39 -2.49 6.65
N ALA A 87 7.82 -3.33 5.78
CA ALA A 87 6.36 -3.45 5.63
C ALA A 87 5.73 -4.00 6.92
N TRP A 88 6.34 -5.02 7.55
CA TRP A 88 5.88 -5.49 8.86
C TRP A 88 5.86 -4.37 9.90
N PHE A 89 6.98 -3.66 10.07
CA PHE A 89 7.10 -2.61 11.08
C PHE A 89 6.12 -1.46 10.84
N LEU A 90 6.03 -0.97 9.60
CA LEU A 90 5.15 0.15 9.24
C LEU A 90 3.68 -0.24 9.36
N ASN A 91 3.29 -1.42 8.88
CA ASN A 91 1.90 -1.88 8.95
C ASN A 91 1.46 -2.17 10.37
N PHE A 92 2.31 -2.74 11.24
CA PHE A 92 1.96 -2.86 12.66
C PHE A 92 1.78 -1.49 13.31
N SER A 93 2.68 -0.54 13.04
CA SER A 93 2.60 0.81 13.61
C SER A 93 1.33 1.54 13.18
N ALA A 94 1.03 1.58 11.87
CA ALA A 94 -0.18 2.19 11.34
C ALA A 94 -1.45 1.41 11.75
N GLY A 95 -1.38 0.08 11.76
CA GLY A 95 -2.47 -0.81 12.14
C GLY A 95 -2.92 -0.62 13.59
N LEU A 96 -1.98 -0.39 14.52
CA LEU A 96 -2.31 -0.10 15.92
C LEU A 96 -3.13 1.20 16.05
N VAL A 97 -2.75 2.26 15.31
CA VAL A 97 -3.54 3.48 15.24
C VAL A 97 -4.93 3.19 14.65
N GLY A 98 -4.98 2.37 13.60
CA GLY A 98 -6.20 1.87 12.96
C GLY A 98 -7.17 1.13 13.88
N LEU A 99 -6.68 0.38 14.87
CA LEU A 99 -7.53 -0.29 15.86
C LEU A 99 -8.23 0.69 16.79
N VAL A 100 -7.65 1.87 17.02
CA VAL A 100 -8.24 2.92 17.85
C VAL A 100 -9.25 3.74 17.03
N ILE A 101 -8.86 4.19 15.84
CA ILE A 101 -9.68 5.14 15.06
C ILE A 101 -10.75 4.47 14.19
N ALA A 102 -10.53 3.22 13.75
CA ALA A 102 -11.43 2.53 12.83
C ALA A 102 -11.42 0.99 12.98
N PRO A 103 -11.68 0.44 14.19
CA PRO A 103 -11.52 -0.99 14.48
C PRO A 103 -12.32 -1.90 13.54
N ARG A 104 -13.55 -1.52 13.19
CA ARG A 104 -14.42 -2.31 12.29
C ARG A 104 -13.88 -2.31 10.85
N ARG A 105 -13.31 -1.20 10.38
CA ARG A 105 -12.71 -1.10 9.04
C ARG A 105 -11.44 -1.94 8.97
N SER A 106 -10.57 -1.78 9.96
CA SER A 106 -9.35 -2.57 10.18
C SER A 106 -9.62 -4.08 10.17
N LEU A 107 -10.62 -4.55 10.95
CA LEU A 107 -10.96 -5.97 11.00
C LEU A 107 -11.48 -6.50 9.65
N ARG A 108 -12.28 -5.71 8.92
CA ARG A 108 -12.75 -6.09 7.58
C ARG A 108 -11.59 -6.15 6.58
N ALA A 109 -10.69 -5.18 6.62
CA ALA A 109 -9.51 -5.14 5.75
C ALA A 109 -8.58 -6.32 6.02
N TRP A 110 -8.34 -6.66 7.29
CA TRP A 110 -7.59 -7.85 7.67
C TRP A 110 -8.23 -9.13 7.16
N ARG A 111 -9.54 -9.33 7.39
CA ARG A 111 -10.28 -10.49 6.85
C ARG A 111 -10.22 -10.58 5.34
N ARG A 112 -10.30 -9.44 4.64
CA ARG A 112 -10.11 -9.38 3.18
C ARG A 112 -8.69 -9.83 2.83
N GLY A 113 -7.68 -9.33 3.53
CA GLY A 113 -6.27 -9.70 3.36
C GLY A 113 -6.00 -11.19 3.53
N LEU A 114 -6.64 -11.85 4.52
CA LEU A 114 -6.52 -13.31 4.73
C LEU A 114 -6.97 -14.15 3.52
N HIS A 115 -7.82 -13.59 2.65
CA HIS A 115 -8.28 -14.24 1.42
C HIS A 115 -7.59 -13.67 0.16
N SER A 116 -6.56 -12.85 0.33
CA SER A 116 -5.81 -12.18 -0.73
C SER A 116 -4.36 -12.66 -0.79
N ARG A 117 -3.62 -12.16 -1.78
CA ARG A 117 -2.17 -12.31 -1.91
C ARG A 117 -1.55 -10.93 -2.02
N SER A 118 -0.37 -10.74 -1.44
CA SER A 118 0.40 -9.50 -1.59
C SER A 118 1.54 -9.66 -2.59
N LEU A 119 1.98 -8.54 -3.17
CA LEU A 119 3.15 -8.47 -4.04
C LEU A 119 4.48 -8.66 -3.28
N TYR A 120 4.47 -8.57 -1.94
CA TYR A 120 5.65 -8.75 -1.10
C TYR A 120 6.26 -10.16 -1.18
N ARG A 121 5.56 -11.14 -1.80
CA ARG A 121 6.12 -12.46 -2.12
C ARG A 121 7.24 -12.42 -3.16
N THR A 122 7.32 -11.33 -3.91
CA THR A 122 8.18 -11.18 -5.08
C THR A 122 8.95 -9.86 -5.01
N THR A 123 9.91 -9.69 -5.92
CA THR A 123 10.54 -8.39 -6.19
C THR A 123 9.70 -7.60 -7.19
N TRP A 124 9.92 -6.29 -7.27
CA TRP A 124 9.30 -5.43 -8.28
C TRP A 124 9.47 -6.00 -9.70
N ASP A 125 8.40 -5.91 -10.50
CA ASP A 125 8.39 -6.29 -11.91
C ASP A 125 7.62 -5.22 -12.71
N ASP A 126 8.31 -4.57 -13.64
CA ASP A 126 7.74 -3.49 -14.46
C ASP A 126 6.53 -3.94 -15.29
N ARG A 127 6.41 -5.24 -15.58
CA ARG A 127 5.28 -5.80 -16.33
C ARG A 127 3.94 -5.56 -15.64
N TRP A 128 3.91 -5.41 -14.31
CA TRP A 128 2.68 -5.09 -13.59
C TRP A 128 2.11 -3.73 -13.97
N LEU A 129 2.92 -2.80 -14.47
CA LEU A 129 2.43 -1.50 -14.92
C LEU A 129 1.63 -1.60 -16.22
N ASP A 130 1.92 -2.61 -17.03
CA ASP A 130 1.27 -2.83 -18.32
C ASP A 130 0.01 -3.70 -18.19
N TRP A 131 -0.17 -4.37 -17.04
CA TRP A 131 -1.42 -5.03 -16.70
C TRP A 131 -2.58 -4.04 -16.61
N THR A 132 -3.78 -4.54 -16.88
CA THR A 132 -5.04 -3.92 -16.46
C THR A 132 -5.21 -4.01 -14.95
N LEU A 133 -6.02 -3.13 -14.38
CA LEU A 133 -6.33 -3.17 -12.95
C LEU A 133 -7.02 -4.48 -12.57
N ASP A 134 -7.81 -5.06 -13.46
CA ASP A 134 -8.49 -6.35 -13.22
C ASP A 134 -7.50 -7.51 -13.16
N GLU A 135 -6.48 -7.51 -14.03
CA GLU A 135 -5.39 -8.51 -13.98
C GLU A 135 -4.59 -8.41 -12.68
N LEU A 136 -4.27 -7.19 -12.23
CA LEU A 136 -3.61 -6.98 -10.94
C LEU A 136 -4.49 -7.48 -9.79
N ARG A 137 -5.78 -7.14 -9.79
CA ARG A 137 -6.72 -7.59 -8.75
C ARG A 137 -6.87 -9.10 -8.75
N ALA A 138 -6.97 -9.74 -9.92
CA ALA A 138 -7.02 -11.18 -10.04
C ALA A 138 -5.74 -11.84 -9.49
N PHE A 139 -4.56 -11.28 -9.80
CA PHE A 139 -3.28 -11.77 -9.27
C PHE A 139 -3.21 -11.70 -7.74
N LEU A 140 -3.79 -10.65 -7.14
CA LEU A 140 -3.88 -10.47 -5.69
C LEU A 140 -5.06 -11.22 -5.04
N ALA A 141 -5.79 -12.03 -5.81
CA ALA A 141 -7.01 -12.71 -5.37
C ALA A 141 -8.07 -11.75 -4.79
N LEU A 142 -8.26 -10.62 -5.47
CA LEU A 142 -9.30 -9.64 -5.20
C LEU A 142 -10.45 -9.78 -6.22
N PRO A 143 -11.70 -9.48 -5.84
CA PRO A 143 -12.80 -9.35 -6.81
C PRO A 143 -12.48 -8.31 -7.89
N PRO A 144 -13.09 -8.35 -9.09
CA PRO A 144 -12.91 -7.31 -10.11
C PRO A 144 -13.32 -5.92 -9.60
N ALA A 145 -12.81 -4.87 -10.24
CA ALA A 145 -12.99 -3.47 -9.82
C ALA A 145 -14.43 -2.96 -10.00
#